data_AF-A0AAN9F8M6-F1
#
_entry.id   AF-A0AAN9F8M6-F1
#
_cell.length_a   1.000
_cell.length_b   1.000
_cell.length_c   1.000
_cell.angle_alpha   90.00
_cell.angle_beta   90.00
_cell.angle_gamma   90.00
#
_symmetry.space_group_name_H-M   'P 1'
#
loop_
_entity.id
_entity.type
_entity.pdbx_description
1 polymer ?
#
loop_
_entity_poly.entity_id
_entity_poly.type
_entity_poly.pdbx_seq_one_letter_code
_entity_poly.pdbx_strand_id
1 'polypeptide(L)'
;MASIQRAAASSGSEGGDPAVIDDRKRKRMISNRESARRSRMKKQKLLEDLTEEVNRLQSANKEINERIKKNEDAYVKMESANDILKAQTTELADRLQSLNSIIEMAEEVNGNGFNSLEIPQIPDSFMNPWQLNYPFHPLMASPDMFLH
;
A
#
# COMPACT_ATOMS: atom_id res chain seq x y z
N MET A 1 9.67 -22.25 -40.23
CA MET A 1 9.04 -23.59 -40.23
C MET A 1 10.14 -24.62 -40.00
N ALA A 2 10.04 -25.45 -38.95
CA ALA A 2 10.91 -26.60 -38.77
C ALA A 2 10.11 -27.72 -38.12
N SER A 3 9.71 -28.69 -38.94
CA SER A 3 8.91 -29.85 -38.54
C SER A 3 9.84 -30.93 -37.99
N ILE A 4 9.73 -31.22 -36.69
CA ILE A 4 10.43 -32.35 -36.07
C ILE A 4 9.73 -33.64 -36.51
N GLN A 5 10.31 -34.33 -37.49
CA GLN A 5 9.92 -35.68 -37.89
C GLN A 5 10.20 -36.65 -36.75
N ARG A 6 9.13 -37.15 -36.10
CA ARG A 6 9.24 -38.26 -35.17
C ARG A 6 9.38 -39.55 -35.98
N ALA A 7 10.58 -40.11 -36.00
CA ALA A 7 10.84 -41.43 -36.56
C ALA A 7 10.08 -42.50 -35.75
N ALA A 8 8.93 -42.92 -36.27
CA ALA A 8 8.26 -44.13 -35.82
C ALA A 8 8.83 -45.33 -36.60
N ALA A 9 10.06 -45.73 -36.26
CA ALA A 9 10.60 -47.01 -36.69
C ALA A 9 10.37 -48.03 -35.58
N SER A 10 9.24 -48.71 -35.64
CA SER A 10 9.10 -50.08 -35.14
C SER A 10 8.07 -50.76 -36.02
N SER A 11 8.61 -51.46 -37.02
CA SER A 11 7.91 -52.38 -37.90
C SER A 11 7.15 -53.39 -37.05
N GLY A 12 5.84 -53.20 -36.91
CA GLY A 12 4.94 -54.10 -36.22
C GLY A 12 4.24 -54.97 -37.26
N SER A 13 4.71 -56.20 -37.42
CA SER A 13 3.92 -57.28 -38.02
C SER A 13 2.55 -57.31 -37.33
N GLU A 14 1.48 -57.07 -38.07
CA GLU A 14 0.09 -56.98 -37.59
C GLU A 14 -0.51 -58.35 -37.20
N GLY A 15 0.31 -59.24 -36.67
CA GLY A 15 -0.10 -60.55 -36.16
C GLY A 15 0.74 -60.93 -34.94
N GLY A 16 0.66 -60.13 -33.88
CA GLY A 16 1.24 -60.50 -32.59
C GLY A 16 0.44 -61.63 -31.95
N ASP A 17 1.14 -62.63 -31.40
CA ASP A 17 0.55 -63.70 -30.60
C ASP A 17 -0.49 -63.11 -29.62
N PRO A 18 -1.75 -63.60 -29.59
CA PRO A 18 -2.81 -63.07 -28.73
C PRO A 18 -2.39 -62.92 -27.26
N ALA A 19 -1.49 -63.77 -26.76
CA ALA A 19 -0.94 -63.66 -25.41
C ALA A 19 -0.14 -62.34 -25.19
N VAL A 20 0.66 -61.93 -26.18
CA VAL A 20 1.46 -60.69 -26.13
C VAL A 20 0.57 -59.44 -26.21
N ILE A 21 -0.52 -59.52 -26.96
CA ILE A 21 -1.51 -58.44 -27.07
C ILE A 21 -2.24 -58.26 -25.73
N ASP A 22 -2.66 -59.35 -25.09
CA ASP A 22 -3.34 -59.30 -23.81
C ASP A 22 -2.43 -58.79 -22.69
N ASP A 23 -1.17 -59.23 -22.65
CA ASP A 23 -0.16 -58.72 -21.72
C ASP A 23 0.09 -57.21 -21.90
N ARG A 24 0.16 -56.73 -23.14
CA ARG A 24 0.29 -55.31 -23.44
C ARG A 24 -0.94 -54.54 -22.97
N LYS A 25 -2.15 -55.07 -23.18
CA LYS A 25 -3.40 -54.46 -22.73
C LYS A 25 -3.45 -54.38 -21.20
N ARG A 26 -3.11 -55.47 -20.51
CA ARG A 26 -3.00 -55.52 -19.05
C ARG A 26 -2.02 -54.46 -18.50
N LYS A 27 -0.81 -54.37 -19.07
CA LYS A 27 0.19 -53.35 -18.70
C LYS A 27 -0.32 -51.93 -18.93
N ARG A 28 -0.99 -51.66 -20.06
CA ARG A 28 -1.61 -50.36 -20.35
C ARG A 28 -2.70 -50.00 -19.35
N MET A 29 -3.55 -50.95 -18.95
CA MET A 29 -4.59 -50.69 -17.94
C MET A 29 -3.98 -50.33 -16.59
N ILE A 30 -2.92 -51.03 -16.16
CA ILE A 30 -2.23 -50.73 -14.90
C ILE A 30 -1.56 -49.34 -14.98
N SER A 31 -0.82 -49.07 -16.06
CA SER A 31 -0.14 -47.77 -16.24
C SER A 31 -1.12 -46.60 -16.35
N ASN A 32 -2.24 -46.76 -17.06
CA ASN A 32 -3.28 -45.74 -17.17
C ASN A 32 -3.99 -45.53 -15.83
N ARG A 33 -4.28 -46.60 -15.09
CA ARG A 33 -4.84 -46.50 -13.74
C ARG A 33 -3.91 -45.72 -12.82
N GLU A 34 -2.61 -46.00 -12.87
CA GLU A 34 -1.63 -45.30 -12.06
C GLU A 34 -1.48 -43.83 -12.48
N SER A 35 -1.42 -43.54 -13.78
CA SER A 35 -1.31 -42.16 -14.28
C SER A 35 -2.56 -41.34 -13.97
N ALA A 36 -3.76 -41.92 -14.07
CA ALA A 36 -5.01 -41.30 -13.66
C ALA A 36 -5.02 -41.02 -12.15
N ARG A 37 -4.54 -41.96 -11.31
CA ARG A 37 -4.40 -41.73 -9.86
C ARG A 37 -3.44 -40.59 -9.57
N ARG A 38 -2.24 -40.59 -10.17
CA ARG A 38 -1.24 -39.51 -10.00
C ARG A 38 -1.78 -38.15 -10.46
N SER A 39 -2.50 -38.12 -11.57
CA SER A 39 -3.14 -36.89 -12.07
C SER A 39 -4.18 -36.35 -11.10
N ARG A 40 -5.06 -37.23 -10.55
CA ARG A 40 -6.04 -36.85 -9.52
C ARG A 40 -5.36 -36.32 -8.26
N MET A 41 -4.33 -37.02 -7.76
CA MET A 41 -3.57 -36.56 -6.58
C MET A 41 -2.91 -35.20 -6.80
N LYS A 42 -2.31 -34.97 -7.98
CA LYS A 42 -1.70 -33.66 -8.31
C LYS A 42 -2.74 -32.54 -8.32
N LYS A 43 -3.92 -32.78 -8.90
CA LYS A 43 -5.01 -31.80 -8.91
C LYS A 43 -5.56 -31.55 -7.51
N GLN A 44 -5.72 -32.60 -6.70
CA GLN A 44 -6.17 -32.50 -5.31
C GLN A 44 -5.21 -31.63 -4.49
N LYS A 45 -3.91 -31.90 -4.58
CA LYS A 45 -2.89 -31.10 -3.89
C LYS A 45 -2.94 -29.62 -4.32
N LEU A 46 -3.08 -29.35 -5.61
CA LEU A 46 -3.17 -27.96 -6.08
C LEU A 46 -4.40 -27.23 -5.52
N LEU A 47 -5.53 -27.92 -5.37
CA LEU A 47 -6.74 -27.34 -4.77
C LEU A 47 -6.55 -27.09 -3.27
N GLU A 48 -5.89 -28.00 -2.56
CA GLU A 48 -5.52 -27.83 -1.14
C GLU A 48 -4.59 -26.62 -0.97
N ASP A 49 -3.48 -26.57 -1.71
CA ASP A 49 -2.51 -25.47 -1.69
C ASP A 49 -3.21 -24.11 -1.98
N LEU A 50 -4.12 -24.07 -2.97
CA LEU A 50 -4.86 -22.84 -3.30
C LEU A 50 -5.85 -22.44 -2.19
N THR A 51 -6.49 -23.41 -1.55
CA THR A 51 -7.42 -23.15 -0.45
C THR A 51 -6.68 -22.60 0.78
N GLU A 52 -5.51 -23.16 1.09
CA GLU A 52 -4.64 -22.65 2.14
C GLU A 52 -4.21 -21.21 1.86
N GLU A 53 -3.81 -20.91 0.61
CA GLU A 53 -3.39 -19.55 0.23
C GLU A 53 -4.55 -18.54 0.33
N VAL A 54 -5.75 -18.93 -0.10
CA VAL A 54 -6.95 -18.10 0.07
C VAL A 54 -7.22 -17.80 1.54
N ASN A 55 -7.18 -18.82 2.41
CA ASN A 55 -7.39 -18.65 3.85
C ASN A 55 -6.33 -17.75 4.49
N ARG A 56 -5.06 -17.89 4.07
CA ARG A 56 -3.95 -17.06 4.52
C ARG A 56 -4.17 -15.59 4.13
N LEU A 57 -4.51 -15.33 2.86
CA LEU A 57 -4.77 -13.99 2.36
C LEU A 57 -6.00 -13.36 3.02
N GLN A 58 -7.08 -14.12 3.23
CA GLN A 58 -8.26 -13.64 3.94
C GLN A 58 -7.94 -13.25 5.40
N SER A 59 -7.12 -14.05 6.09
CA SER A 59 -6.67 -13.75 7.45
C SER A 59 -5.81 -12.49 7.50
N ALA A 60 -4.86 -12.35 6.56
CA ALA A 60 -4.02 -11.16 6.44
C ALA A 60 -4.84 -9.91 6.14
N ASN A 61 -5.82 -9.98 5.23
CA ASN A 61 -6.72 -8.87 4.93
C ASN A 61 -7.54 -8.45 6.15
N LYS A 62 -8.05 -9.42 6.93
CA LYS A 62 -8.76 -9.12 8.18
C LYS A 62 -7.86 -8.37 9.16
N GLU A 63 -6.64 -8.84 9.35
CA GLU A 63 -5.67 -8.18 10.24
C GLU A 63 -5.31 -6.76 9.77
N ILE A 64 -5.08 -6.56 8.47
CA ILE A 64 -4.81 -5.24 7.91
C ILE A 64 -5.98 -4.30 8.15
N ASN A 65 -7.22 -4.74 7.92
CA ASN A 65 -8.42 -3.93 8.16
C ASN A 65 -8.56 -3.54 9.63
N GLU A 66 -8.27 -4.46 10.56
CA GLU A 66 -8.28 -4.15 11.99
C GLU A 66 -7.20 -3.11 12.37
N ARG A 67 -6.01 -3.19 11.75
CA ARG A 67 -4.94 -2.20 11.95
C ARG A 67 -5.32 -0.84 11.38
N ILE A 68 -5.91 -0.78 10.19
CA ILE A 68 -6.40 0.45 9.58
C ILE A 68 -7.40 1.13 10.52
N LYS A 69 -8.41 0.40 10.98
CA LYS A 69 -9.43 0.95 11.89
C LYS A 69 -8.84 1.50 13.18
N LYS A 70 -7.89 0.78 13.80
CA LYS A 70 -7.19 1.26 15.00
C LYS A 70 -6.41 2.55 14.72
N ASN A 71 -5.79 2.65 13.56
CA ASN A 71 -5.02 3.83 13.17
C ASN A 71 -5.93 5.03 12.86
N GLU A 72 -7.07 4.80 12.21
CA GLU A 72 -8.11 5.82 11.99
C GLU A 72 -8.62 6.37 13.33
N ASP A 73 -8.97 5.49 14.28
CA ASP A 73 -9.41 5.90 15.62
C ASP A 73 -8.33 6.72 16.36
N ALA A 74 -7.05 6.34 16.22
CA ALA A 74 -5.93 7.09 16.80
C ALA A 74 -5.72 8.44 16.12
N TYR A 75 -5.86 8.51 14.80
CA TYR A 75 -5.75 9.73 14.02
C TYR A 75 -6.82 10.74 14.42
N VAL A 76 -8.09 10.33 14.52
CA VAL A 76 -9.20 11.21 14.95
C VAL A 76 -8.97 11.77 16.35
N LYS A 77 -8.41 10.98 17.27
CA LYS A 77 -8.05 11.46 18.61
C LYS A 77 -6.92 12.48 18.58
N MET A 78 -5.91 12.25 17.75
CA MET A 78 -4.79 13.17 17.59
C MET A 78 -5.23 14.48 16.93
N GLU A 79 -6.09 14.41 15.92
CA GLU A 79 -6.66 15.56 15.22
C GLU A 79 -7.51 16.42 16.16
N SER A 80 -8.40 15.81 16.96
CA SER A 80 -9.17 16.58 17.94
C SER A 80 -8.30 17.24 19.02
N ALA A 81 -7.23 16.58 19.47
CA ALA A 81 -6.26 17.20 20.37
C ALA A 81 -5.52 18.37 19.70
N ASN A 82 -5.19 18.25 18.40
CA ASN A 82 -4.56 19.32 17.62
C ASN A 82 -5.49 20.54 17.51
N ASP A 83 -6.77 20.33 17.24
CA ASP A 83 -7.76 21.41 17.13
C ASP A 83 -7.95 22.15 18.46
N ILE A 84 -7.95 21.43 19.58
CA ILE A 84 -7.96 22.04 20.92
C ILE A 84 -6.72 22.93 21.12
N LEU A 85 -5.54 22.44 20.78
CA LEU A 85 -4.29 23.20 20.93
C LEU A 85 -4.29 24.45 20.03
N LYS A 86 -4.81 24.35 18.81
CA LYS A 86 -4.97 25.50 17.91
C LYS A 86 -5.90 26.55 18.50
N ALA A 87 -7.06 26.14 19.00
CA ALA A 87 -8.02 27.05 19.64
C ALA A 87 -7.44 27.74 20.88
N GLN A 88 -6.67 27.01 21.70
CA GLN A 88 -5.97 27.61 22.84
C GLN A 88 -4.89 28.60 22.39
N THR A 89 -4.18 28.30 21.31
CA THR A 89 -3.17 29.19 20.73
C THR A 89 -3.79 30.47 20.21
N THR A 90 -4.92 30.39 19.48
CA THR A 90 -5.66 31.60 19.03
C THR A 90 -6.15 32.42 20.21
N GLU A 91 -6.74 31.78 21.22
CA GLU A 91 -7.28 32.51 22.39
C GLU A 91 -6.16 33.27 23.14
N LEU A 92 -5.01 32.63 23.32
CA LEU A 92 -3.86 33.27 23.97
C LEU A 92 -3.28 34.41 23.13
N ALA A 93 -3.23 34.25 21.80
CA ALA A 93 -2.80 35.30 20.88
C ALA A 93 -3.73 36.52 20.95
N ASP A 94 -5.05 36.30 20.89
CA ASP A 94 -6.06 37.37 20.98
C ASP A 94 -5.97 38.12 22.32
N ARG A 95 -5.82 37.39 23.43
CA ARG A 95 -5.64 37.98 24.77
C ARG A 95 -4.38 38.84 24.84
N LEU A 96 -3.27 38.37 24.28
CA LEU A 96 -2.01 39.11 24.24
C LEU A 96 -2.15 40.38 23.41
N GLN A 97 -2.78 40.31 22.24
CA GLN A 97 -3.05 41.47 21.40
C GLN A 97 -3.95 42.48 22.11
N SER A 98 -5.00 42.03 22.79
CA SER A 98 -5.88 42.92 23.56
C SER A 98 -5.14 43.64 24.69
N LEU A 99 -4.28 42.94 25.43
CA LEU A 99 -3.47 43.57 26.47
C LEU A 99 -2.50 44.60 25.89
N ASN A 100 -1.87 44.30 24.75
CA ASN A 100 -0.98 45.24 24.08
C ASN A 100 -1.73 46.50 23.62
N SER A 101 -2.93 46.36 23.05
CA SER A 101 -3.76 47.52 22.67
C SER A 101 -4.16 48.36 23.89
N ILE A 102 -4.42 47.74 25.05
CA ILE A 102 -4.70 48.48 26.30
C ILE A 102 -3.47 49.28 26.75
N ILE A 103 -2.27 48.69 26.65
CA ILE A 103 -1.01 49.38 26.98
C ILE A 103 -0.79 50.58 26.05
N GLU A 104 -0.95 50.38 24.74
CA GLU A 104 -0.82 51.43 23.73
C GLU A 104 -1.77 52.61 24.02
N MET A 105 -3.06 52.32 24.30
CA MET A 105 -4.03 53.35 24.70
C MET A 105 -3.64 54.08 26.00
N ALA A 106 -3.11 53.37 27.00
CA ALA A 106 -2.69 53.97 28.26
C ALA A 106 -1.47 54.89 28.09
N GLU A 107 -0.54 54.52 27.20
CA GLU A 107 0.66 55.30 26.88
C GLU A 107 0.34 56.55 26.06
N GLU A 108 -0.60 56.47 25.12
CA GLU A 108 -1.14 57.62 24.38
C GLU A 108 -1.73 58.68 25.33
N VAL A 109 -2.50 58.24 26.32
CA VAL A 109 -3.09 59.13 27.35
C VAL A 109 -2.01 59.78 28.22
N ASN A 110 -0.88 59.09 28.45
CA ASN A 110 0.20 59.57 29.31
C ASN A 110 1.22 60.47 28.59
N GLY A 111 1.04 60.75 27.30
CA GLY A 111 1.86 61.71 26.53
C GLY A 111 3.28 61.25 26.21
N ASN A 112 3.64 60.01 26.55
CA ASN A 112 4.93 59.41 26.22
C ASN A 112 4.80 58.59 24.93
N GLY A 113 4.64 59.26 23.79
CA GLY A 113 4.66 58.60 22.48
C GLY A 113 6.05 58.05 22.19
N PHE A 114 6.28 56.77 22.47
CA PHE A 114 7.44 56.03 21.97
C PHE A 114 6.99 54.98 20.95
N ASN A 115 7.75 54.94 19.86
CA ASN A 115 7.65 54.12 18.66
C ASN A 115 6.86 52.82 18.77
N SER A 116 5.89 52.70 17.86
CA SER A 116 5.26 51.48 17.34
C SER A 116 6.07 50.23 17.70
N LEU A 117 5.56 49.49 18.70
CA LEU A 117 6.08 48.19 19.08
C LEU A 117 5.66 47.23 17.97
N GLU A 118 6.40 47.20 16.86
CA GLU A 118 6.18 46.29 15.73
C GLU A 118 6.59 44.87 16.19
N ILE A 119 5.72 44.24 16.98
CA ILE A 119 5.87 42.87 17.43
C ILE A 119 5.42 41.95 16.29
N PRO A 120 6.21 40.93 15.91
CA PRO A 120 5.84 40.00 14.86
C PRO A 120 4.46 39.40 15.13
N GLN A 121 3.51 39.61 14.21
CA GLN A 121 2.28 38.85 14.18
C GLN A 121 2.65 37.36 14.21
N ILE A 122 2.01 36.59 15.09
CA ILE A 122 2.15 35.13 15.06
C ILE A 122 1.67 34.72 13.66
N PRO A 123 2.54 34.17 12.80
CA PRO A 123 2.16 33.93 11.41
C PRO A 123 0.98 32.96 11.34
N ASP A 124 0.00 33.29 10.50
CA ASP A 124 -1.14 32.46 10.12
C ASP A 124 -0.73 31.05 9.62
N SER A 125 0.56 30.86 9.31
CA SER A 125 1.19 29.57 9.02
C SER A 125 0.98 28.52 10.11
N PHE A 126 0.74 28.90 11.37
CA PHE A 126 0.35 27.95 12.43
C PHE A 126 -1.07 27.40 12.26
N MET A 127 -1.95 28.15 11.59
CA MET A 127 -3.34 27.78 11.34
C MET A 127 -3.53 27.05 10.00
N ASN A 128 -2.59 27.21 9.06
CA ASN A 128 -2.59 26.52 7.76
C ASN A 128 -1.29 25.72 7.52
N PRO A 129 -1.13 24.52 8.10
CA PRO A 129 0.07 23.71 7.93
C PRO A 129 0.33 23.27 6.48
N TRP A 130 -0.68 23.35 5.60
CA TRP A 130 -0.59 22.99 4.18
C TRP A 130 -0.40 24.19 3.24
N GLN A 131 -0.39 25.42 3.75
CA GLN A 131 0.05 26.58 2.97
C GLN A 131 1.57 26.64 2.98
N LEU A 132 2.17 25.73 2.21
CA LEU A 132 3.59 25.80 1.87
C LEU A 132 3.78 27.02 0.96
N ASN A 133 4.07 28.19 1.54
CA ASN A 133 4.56 29.38 0.84
C ASN A 133 6.01 29.16 0.34
N TYR A 134 6.27 28.02 -0.29
CA TYR A 134 7.47 27.82 -1.08
C TYR A 134 7.14 28.21 -2.52
N PRO A 135 7.92 29.10 -3.16
CA PRO A 135 7.83 29.26 -4.60
C PRO A 135 8.06 27.87 -5.22
N PHE A 136 7.05 27.36 -5.91
CA PHE A 136 7.10 26.07 -6.60
C PHE A 136 8.18 26.19 -7.67
N HIS A 137 9.42 25.80 -7.35
CA HIS A 137 10.44 25.59 -8.36
C HIS A 137 10.08 24.28 -9.05
N PRO A 138 9.70 24.30 -10.34
CA PRO A 138 9.50 23.04 -11.06
C PRO A 138 10.79 22.25 -10.93
N LEU A 139 10.70 21.01 -10.44
CA LEU A 139 11.80 20.05 -10.51
C LEU A 139 12.09 19.81 -11.98
N MET A 140 13.00 20.61 -12.55
CA MET A 140 13.54 20.33 -13.87
C MET A 140 14.34 19.04 -13.73
N ALA A 141 13.89 17.99 -14.40
CA ALA A 141 14.67 16.77 -14.53
C ALA A 141 16.05 17.14 -15.10
N SER A 142 17.10 16.86 -14.34
CA SER A 142 18.48 17.09 -14.78
C SER A 142 18.71 16.31 -16.09
N PRO A 143 19.22 16.95 -17.17
CA PRO A 143 19.38 16.31 -18.47
C PRO A 143 20.36 15.13 -18.49
N ASP A 144 21.15 14.93 -17.44
CA ASP A 144 22.27 13.99 -17.42
C ASP A 144 21.97 12.60 -16.83
N MET A 145 20.71 12.26 -16.57
CA MET A 145 20.35 10.91 -16.11
C MET A 145 20.46 9.82 -17.20
N PHE A 146 20.83 10.18 -18.44
CA PHE A 146 20.97 9.27 -19.58
C PHE A 146 22.30 9.44 -20.35
N LEU A 147 23.40 9.70 -19.66
CA LEU A 147 24.73 9.55 -20.26
C LEU A 147 25.47 8.36 -19.61
N HIS A 148 25.34 7.23 -20.33
CA HIS A 148 26.17 6.02 -20.43
C HIS A 148 26.80 5.39 -19.19
#